data_AF-A0A258QSQ8-F1
#
_entry.id   AF-A0A258QSQ8-F1
#
_cell.length_a   1.000
_cell.length_b   1.000
_cell.length_c   1.000
_cell.angle_alpha   90.00
_cell.angle_beta   90.00
_cell.angle_gamma   90.00
#
_symmetry.space_group_name_H-M   'P 1'
#
loop_
_entity.id
_entity.type
_entity.pdbx_description
1 polymer ?
#
loop_
_entity_poly.entity_id
_entity_poly.type
_entity_poly.pdbx_seq_one_letter_code
_entity_poly.pdbx_strand_id
1 'polypeptide(L)'
;GLVGMMVSLRQVFLHILPGDKGFGATFLELHFYTWAYVGYVGLIAGLAILLMLPNREVRSRSLFANALVIIFILLVFANLVSTLLECGIGPCADDPVKYDGWLWLRARFGF
;
A
#
# COMPACT_ATOMS: atom_id res chain seq x y z
N GLY A 1 2.25 1.74 8.41
CA GLY A 1 2.72 0.68 9.31
C GLY A 1 1.58 -0.23 9.68
N LEU A 2 0.95 -0.01 10.83
CA LEU A 2 -0.06 -0.92 11.40
C LEU A 2 -1.30 -1.13 10.51
N VAL A 3 -1.90 -0.06 9.98
CA VAL A 3 -3.09 -0.18 9.11
C VAL A 3 -2.78 -1.00 7.85
N GLY A 4 -1.66 -0.71 7.18
CA GLY A 4 -1.22 -1.47 6.00
C GLY A 4 -0.95 -2.94 6.31
N MET A 5 -0.35 -3.23 7.48
CA MET A 5 -0.16 -4.60 7.98
C MET A 5 -1.50 -5.33 8.18
N MET A 6 -2.48 -4.69 8.81
CA MET A 6 -3.81 -5.30 9.02
C MET A 6 -4.57 -5.55 7.72
N VAL A 7 -4.52 -4.59 6.78
CA VAL A 7 -5.20 -4.72 5.47
C VAL A 7 -4.58 -5.84 4.63
N SER A 8 -3.26 -5.91 4.57
CA SER A 8 -2.56 -7.00 3.88
C SER A 8 -2.79 -8.35 4.55
N LEU A 9 -2.79 -8.40 5.89
CA LEU A 9 -3.10 -9.62 6.64
C LEU A 9 -4.53 -10.12 6.39
N ARG A 10 -5.52 -9.22 6.29
CA ARG A 10 -6.89 -9.58 5.88
C ARG A 10 -6.88 -10.27 4.51
N GLN A 11 -6.16 -9.71 3.53
CA GLN A 11 -6.06 -10.30 2.19
C GLN A 11 -5.39 -11.68 2.21
N VAL A 12 -4.34 -11.87 3.02
CA VAL A 12 -3.74 -13.19 3.23
C VAL A 12 -4.78 -14.19 3.77
N PHE A 13 -5.60 -13.79 4.73
CA PHE A 13 -6.63 -14.67 5.31
C PHE A 13 -7.78 -14.98 4.35
N LEU A 14 -8.13 -14.08 3.43
CA LEU A 14 -9.15 -14.35 2.42
C LEU A 14 -8.72 -15.45 1.45
N HIS A 15 -7.44 -15.50 1.10
CA HIS A 15 -6.88 -16.43 0.11
C HIS A 15 -6.11 -17.61 0.72
N ILE A 16 -6.42 -18.00 1.97
CA ILE A 16 -5.77 -19.14 2.62
C ILE A 16 -6.43 -20.50 2.30
N LEU A 17 -7.62 -20.49 1.70
CA LEU A 17 -8.36 -21.71 1.39
C LEU A 17 -7.67 -22.54 0.31
N PRO A 18 -7.66 -23.88 0.43
CA PRO A 18 -7.05 -24.76 -0.56
C PRO A 18 -7.81 -24.69 -1.89
N GLY A 19 -7.08 -24.51 -2.99
CA GLY A 19 -7.63 -24.40 -4.34
C GLY A 19 -7.95 -22.98 -4.79
N ASP A 20 -7.77 -21.98 -3.93
CA ASP A 20 -7.81 -20.57 -4.33
C ASP A 20 -6.54 -20.21 -5.13
N LYS A 21 -6.71 -19.49 -6.24
CA LYS A 21 -5.62 -19.00 -7.08
C LYS A 21 -5.04 -17.67 -6.58
N GLY A 22 -5.73 -17.00 -5.65
CA GLY A 22 -5.36 -15.69 -5.13
C GLY A 22 -5.52 -14.57 -6.15
N PHE A 23 -5.39 -13.33 -5.67
CA PHE A 23 -5.48 -12.13 -6.49
C PHE A 23 -4.11 -11.60 -6.94
N GLY A 24 -4.02 -11.20 -8.21
CA GLY A 24 -2.83 -10.55 -8.79
C GLY A 24 -1.69 -11.50 -9.15
N ALA A 25 -0.61 -10.93 -9.70
CA ALA A 25 0.59 -11.68 -10.07
C ALA A 25 1.39 -12.11 -8.83
N THR A 26 2.09 -13.22 -8.95
CA THR A 26 3.01 -13.72 -7.93
C THR A 26 4.43 -13.28 -8.19
N PHE A 27 5.18 -13.04 -7.12
CA PHE A 27 6.62 -12.82 -7.13
C PHE A 27 7.24 -13.83 -6.17
N LEU A 28 8.16 -14.66 -6.68
CA LEU A 28 8.73 -15.81 -5.93
C LEU A 28 7.63 -16.72 -5.35
N GLU A 29 6.63 -17.04 -6.17
CA GLU A 29 5.48 -17.89 -5.82
C GLU A 29 4.56 -17.33 -4.71
N LEU A 30 4.79 -16.10 -4.25
CA LEU A 30 3.94 -15.41 -3.28
C LEU A 30 3.23 -14.21 -3.92
N HIS A 31 1.96 -14.02 -3.57
CA HIS A 31 1.21 -12.84 -4.02
C HIS A 31 1.71 -11.55 -3.35
N PHE A 32 1.50 -10.41 -4.02
CA PHE A 32 1.95 -9.11 -3.53
C PHE A 32 1.33 -8.70 -2.18
N TYR A 33 0.13 -9.16 -1.84
CA TYR A 33 -0.46 -8.89 -0.52
C TYR A 33 0.33 -9.57 0.61
N THR A 34 0.94 -10.74 0.36
CA THR A 34 1.82 -11.41 1.32
C THR A 34 3.15 -10.66 1.47
N TRP A 35 3.72 -10.21 0.36
CA TRP A 35 4.93 -9.37 0.39
C TRP A 35 4.69 -8.03 1.09
N ALA A 36 3.52 -7.42 0.89
CA ALA A 36 3.13 -6.21 1.60
C ALA A 36 3.09 -6.44 3.11
N TYR A 37 2.52 -7.56 3.57
CA TYR A 37 2.51 -7.92 4.99
C TYR A 37 3.93 -8.05 5.56
N VAL A 38 4.81 -8.82 4.90
CA VAL A 38 6.22 -8.97 5.32
C VAL A 38 6.94 -7.63 5.35
N GLY A 39 6.74 -6.79 4.33
CA GLY A 39 7.31 -5.45 4.25
C GLY A 39 6.87 -4.55 5.40
N TYR A 40 5.59 -4.55 5.77
CA TYR A 40 5.09 -3.75 6.89
C TYR A 40 5.59 -4.25 8.24
N VAL A 41 5.71 -5.56 8.44
CA VAL A 41 6.33 -6.15 9.65
C VAL A 41 7.80 -5.72 9.76
N GLY A 42 8.56 -5.83 8.66
CA GLY A 42 9.94 -5.39 8.59
C GLY A 42 10.10 -3.88 8.84
N LEU A 43 9.20 -3.05 8.31
CA LEU A 43 9.18 -1.62 8.55
C LEU A 43 8.95 -1.29 10.03
N ILE A 44 7.99 -1.95 10.68
CA ILE A 44 7.71 -1.74 12.12
C ILE A 44 8.93 -2.17 12.96
N ALA A 45 9.51 -3.34 12.66
CA ALA A 45 10.71 -3.82 13.34
C ALA A 45 11.90 -2.85 13.15
N GLY A 46 12.11 -2.36 11.92
CA GLY A 46 13.15 -1.37 11.61
C GLY A 46 12.95 -0.06 12.38
N LEU A 47 11.72 0.46 12.44
CA LEU A 47 11.40 1.64 13.24
C LEU A 47 11.64 1.39 14.74
N ALA A 48 11.26 0.22 15.26
CA ALA A 48 11.51 -0.14 16.66
C ALA A 48 13.00 -0.16 16.98
N ILE A 49 13.82 -0.73 16.10
CA ILE A 49 15.29 -0.74 16.24
C ILE A 49 15.83 0.70 16.20
N LEU A 50 15.42 1.50 15.20
CA LEU A 50 15.85 2.90 15.05
C LEU A 50 15.52 3.75 16.28
N LEU A 51 14.40 3.49 16.96
CA LEU A 51 14.02 4.17 18.19
C LEU A 51 14.88 3.75 19.41
N MET A 52 15.50 2.57 19.40
CA MET A 52 16.43 2.13 20.44
C MET A 52 17.84 2.70 20.27
N LEU A 53 18.20 3.14 19.06
CA LEU A 53 19.51 3.72 18.77
C LEU A 53 19.63 5.13 19.37
N PRO A 54 20.80 5.49 19.92
CA PRO A 54 21.04 6.83 20.44
C PRO A 54 20.97 7.85 19.31
N ASN A 55 20.24 8.95 19.56
CA ASN A 55 20.05 10.02 18.59
C ASN A 55 21.41 10.63 18.23
N ARG A 56 21.88 10.39 17.00
CA ARG A 56 23.01 11.10 16.42
C ARG A 56 22.47 12.04 15.35
N GLU A 57 22.80 13.33 15.47
CA GLU A 57 22.44 14.33 14.48
C GLU A 57 23.23 14.12 13.18
N VAL A 58 22.75 13.23 12.33
CA VAL A 58 23.24 13.07 10.95
C VAL A 58 22.32 13.84 10.01
N ARG A 59 22.53 15.15 9.92
CA ARG A 59 21.82 16.00 8.97
C ARG A 59 22.49 15.93 7.59
N SER A 60 22.25 14.85 6.85
CA SER A 60 22.70 14.80 5.44
C SER A 60 21.73 15.62 4.57
N ARG A 61 22.09 16.86 4.23
CA ARG A 61 21.37 17.69 3.24
C ARG A 61 21.75 17.27 1.82
N SER A 62 21.45 16.03 1.43
CA SER A 62 21.65 15.58 0.07
C SER A 62 20.46 15.97 -0.81
N LEU A 63 20.71 16.78 -1.85
CA LEU A 63 19.70 17.13 -2.85
C LEU A 63 19.11 15.87 -3.52
N PHE A 64 19.94 14.84 -3.71
CA PHE A 64 19.51 13.55 -4.24
C PHE A 64 18.53 12.85 -3.31
N ALA A 65 18.82 12.81 -2.00
CA ALA A 65 17.91 12.23 -1.02
C ALA A 65 16.56 12.98 -0.98
N ASN A 66 16.59 14.31 -1.03
CA ASN A 66 15.37 15.11 -1.08
C ASN A 66 14.56 14.85 -2.36
N ALA A 67 15.20 14.74 -3.52
CA ALA A 67 14.53 14.42 -4.77
C ALA A 67 13.85 13.04 -4.72
N LEU A 68 14.53 12.02 -4.19
CA LEU A 68 13.95 10.68 -4.01
C LEU A 68 12.74 10.70 -3.07
N VAL A 69 12.81 11.45 -1.97
CA VAL A 69 11.69 11.60 -1.04
C VAL A 69 10.49 12.28 -1.73
N ILE A 70 10.72 13.33 -2.52
CA ILE A 70 9.65 14.00 -3.27
C ILE A 70 9.00 13.05 -4.27
N ILE A 71 9.80 12.31 -5.05
CA ILE A 71 9.29 11.33 -6.02
C ILE A 71 8.46 10.25 -5.31
N PHE A 72 8.94 9.75 -4.17
CA PHE A 72 8.21 8.77 -3.38
C PHE A 72 6.86 9.32 -2.88
N ILE A 73 6.82 10.57 -2.40
CA ILE A 73 5.57 11.22 -1.99
C ILE A 73 4.59 11.35 -3.17
N LEU A 74 5.07 11.77 -4.34
CA LEU A 74 4.23 11.88 -5.55
C LEU A 74 3.68 10.51 -5.97
N LEU A 75 4.50 9.46 -5.91
CA LEU A 75 4.08 8.10 -6.20
C LEU A 75 3.00 7.62 -5.23
N VAL A 76 3.18 7.82 -3.92
CA VAL A 76 2.18 7.47 -2.90
C VAL A 76 0.87 8.24 -3.14
N PHE A 77 0.97 9.52 -3.48
CA PHE A 77 -0.21 10.34 -3.79
C PHE A 77 -0.95 9.84 -5.05
N ALA A 78 -0.22 9.49 -6.11
CA ALA A 78 -0.82 8.92 -7.33
C ALA A 78 -1.53 7.58 -7.06
N ASN A 79 -0.94 6.73 -6.21
CA ASN A 79 -1.58 5.48 -5.76
C ASN A 79 -2.87 5.76 -4.97
N LEU A 80 -2.84 6.72 -4.05
CA LEU A 80 -4.04 7.12 -3.29
C LEU A 80 -5.17 7.59 -4.22
N VAL A 81 -4.86 8.45 -5.19
CA VAL A 81 -5.85 8.92 -6.18
C VAL A 81 -6.41 7.74 -6.97
N SER A 82 -5.55 6.83 -7.42
CA SER A 82 -5.97 5.63 -8.16
C SER A 82 -6.93 4.76 -7.33
N THR A 83 -6.61 4.52 -6.05
CA THR A 83 -7.48 3.76 -5.14
C THR A 83 -8.82 4.47 -4.89
N LEU A 84 -8.84 5.80 -4.74
CA LEU A 84 -10.09 6.56 -4.58
C LEU A 84 -10.95 6.53 -5.85
N LEU A 85 -10.33 6.55 -7.03
CA LEU A 85 -11.06 6.38 -8.29
C LEU A 85 -11.61 4.97 -8.45
N GLU A 86 -10.91 3.98 -7.91
CA GLU A 86 -11.33 2.58 -7.98
C GLU A 86 -12.51 2.30 -7.04
N CYS A 87 -12.38 2.68 -5.77
CA CYS A 87 -13.30 2.26 -4.71
C CYS A 87 -14.22 3.38 -4.17
N GLY A 88 -13.93 4.63 -4.50
CA GLY A 88 -14.60 5.78 -3.89
C GLY A 88 -14.21 5.97 -2.41
N ILE A 89 -15.17 6.43 -1.60
CA ILE A 89 -14.97 6.75 -0.16
C ILE A 89 -15.26 5.52 0.74
N GLY A 90 -15.66 4.39 0.14
CA GLY A 90 -16.02 3.14 0.84
C GLY A 90 -14.89 2.10 0.85
N PRO A 91 -15.12 0.93 1.47
CA PRO A 91 -14.21 -0.20 1.35
C PRO A 91 -14.17 -0.69 -0.11
N CYS A 92 -12.96 -0.95 -0.61
CA CYS A 92 -12.76 -1.59 -1.90
C CYS A 92 -13.37 -3.00 -1.92
N ALA A 93 -13.84 -3.41 -3.10
CA ALA A 93 -14.05 -4.83 -3.38
C ALA A 93 -12.73 -5.60 -3.19
N ASP A 94 -12.81 -6.88 -2.82
CA ASP A 94 -11.62 -7.70 -2.59
C ASP A 94 -10.82 -7.89 -3.89
N ASP A 95 -11.51 -8.02 -5.03
CA ASP A 95 -10.96 -8.12 -6.38
C ASP A 95 -11.62 -7.10 -7.33
N PRO A 96 -11.17 -5.83 -7.35
CA PRO A 96 -11.77 -4.81 -8.22
C PRO A 96 -11.42 -5.04 -9.68
N VAL A 97 -12.43 -5.03 -10.55
CA VAL A 97 -12.29 -5.10 -12.02
C VAL A 97 -12.81 -3.83 -12.71
N LYS A 98 -13.30 -2.85 -11.94
CA LYS A 98 -13.95 -1.62 -12.41
C LYS A 98 -13.60 -0.44 -11.51
N TYR A 99 -13.63 0.77 -12.08
CA TYR A 99 -13.47 2.03 -11.35
C TYR A 99 -14.82 2.58 -10.89
N ASP A 100 -15.37 1.99 -9.83
CA ASP A 100 -16.70 2.36 -9.32
C ASP A 100 -16.72 3.79 -8.74
N GLY A 101 -15.62 4.23 -8.11
CA GLY A 101 -15.47 5.60 -7.63
C GLY A 101 -15.52 6.64 -8.76
N TRP A 102 -14.89 6.35 -9.89
CA TRP A 102 -14.94 7.20 -11.09
C TRP A 102 -16.35 7.23 -11.70
N LEU A 103 -17.02 6.08 -11.81
CA LEU A 103 -18.39 6.01 -12.32
C LEU A 103 -19.37 6.79 -11.43
N TRP A 104 -19.22 6.69 -10.11
CA TRP A 104 -19.99 7.47 -9.16
C TRP A 104 -19.76 8.98 -9.35
N LEU A 105 -18.51 9.39 -9.51
CA LEU A 105 -18.14 10.80 -9.68
C LEU A 105 -18.69 11.37 -10.99
N ARG A 106 -18.62 10.58 -12.07
CA ARG A 106 -19.25 10.89 -13.36
C ARG A 106 -20.76 11.06 -13.25
N ALA A 107 -21.45 10.13 -12.60
CA ALA A 107 -22.90 10.19 -12.41
C ALA A 107 -23.33 11.39 -11.56
N ARG A 108 -22.51 11.82 -10.59
CA ARG A 108 -22.81 12.94 -9.71
C ARG A 108 -22.61 14.31 -10.36
N PHE A 109 -21.55 14.47 -11.15
CA PHE A 109 -21.16 15.76 -11.75
C PHE A 109 -21.53 15.90 -13.24
N GLY A 110 -22.06 14.85 -13.87
CA GLY A 110 -22.69 14.92 -15.19
C GLY A 110 -21.72 15.28 -16.31
N PHE A 111 -20.64 14.50 -16.46
CA PHE A 111 -19.70 14.59 -17.58
C PHE A 111 -19.46 13.23 -18.25
#